data_AF-A0A937TUK8-F1
#
_entry.id   AF-A0A937TUK8-F1
#
_cell.length_a   1.000
_cell.length_b   1.000
_cell.length_c   1.000
_cell.angle_alpha   90.00
_cell.angle_beta   90.00
_cell.angle_gamma   90.00
#
_symmetry.space_group_name_H-M   'P 1'
#
loop_
_entity.id
_entity.type
_entity.pdbx_description
1 polymer ?
#
loop_
_entity_poly.entity_id
_entity_poly.type
_entity_poly.pdbx_seq_one_letter_code
_entity_poly.pdbx_strand_id
1 'polypeptide(L)'
;MPKLAIDNQQVEVKDGDTILDAAKKLGIEIPTLCFVEGRPPQTSCMVCLVKVNGRERLVPACATKARDGMQVESQTDQVRQARRTALELLLAEHVGDCIAPCQAACPAHMNIPLMIRQIAAGDTRRAIQTVTRHIALPAVLGRICPAPCEKACRRRNKDAPVAICLLKRCAADVNLASPQPWLPDRKAETHKKVAVVGAGATGLAAAYYLQRDGHACTIFDRHDAPGGRLRYADSETKPPADVLDGEIDIIRKLGAEFRMNAEAGADPAMEALRRDFDAVVIAAGKSAPDQAERLGLPKTDAGIKVDSHTFASGVDGVFAAGRAVRARTSAVRAVADGKAVAASVDQFLRGQAPAAPPRPFSTHIGKLLEGEIDKFMEGASPDAQQQPAEGGAGLTEVQARSEAIRCLHCDCRKADNCKLRNWAQAYDAKARAYKLPRPPYLGCETRHPDVIYEPGKCIKCGLCVAIAADAGEQPGLSFTGRGFDVRIGVPFGESLADALKTSAADCVNACPTGALAFKDGAR
;
A
#
# COMPACT_ATOMS: atom_id res chain seq x y z
N MET A 1 -19.77 42.01 -4.51
CA MET A 1 -19.21 40.77 -3.94
C MET A 1 -20.37 39.92 -3.48
N PRO A 2 -20.61 38.74 -4.07
CA PRO A 2 -21.72 37.88 -3.68
C PRO A 2 -21.59 37.39 -2.23
N LYS A 3 -22.67 37.43 -1.45
CA LYS A 3 -22.79 36.78 -0.14
C LYS A 3 -23.65 35.53 -0.25
N LEU A 4 -23.14 34.39 0.19
CA LEU A 4 -23.83 33.10 0.15
C LEU A 4 -23.55 32.30 1.41
N ALA A 5 -24.36 31.26 1.65
CA ALA A 5 -24.12 30.29 2.72
C ALA A 5 -23.87 28.90 2.15
N ILE A 6 -22.90 28.18 2.72
CA ILE A 6 -22.63 26.76 2.44
C ILE A 6 -22.66 26.01 3.76
N ASP A 7 -23.54 25.01 3.88
CA ASP A 7 -23.73 24.22 5.11
C ASP A 7 -23.91 25.13 6.35
N ASN A 8 -24.78 26.14 6.21
CA ASN A 8 -25.09 27.18 7.20
C ASN A 8 -23.95 28.15 7.56
N GLN A 9 -22.82 28.10 6.87
CA GLN A 9 -21.71 29.04 7.07
C GLN A 9 -21.72 30.14 6.01
N GLN A 10 -21.74 31.39 6.45
CA GLN A 10 -21.77 32.58 5.59
C GLN A 10 -20.39 32.89 5.01
N VAL A 11 -20.33 33.25 3.73
CA VAL A 11 -19.10 33.66 3.06
C VAL A 11 -19.39 34.74 2.03
N GLU A 12 -18.46 35.69 1.92
CA GLU A 12 -18.45 36.71 0.88
C GLU A 12 -17.29 36.42 -0.08
N VAL A 13 -17.56 36.40 -1.39
CA VAL A 13 -16.58 36.05 -2.44
C VAL A 13 -16.46 37.13 -3.50
N LYS A 14 -15.45 37.03 -4.37
CA LYS A 14 -15.28 37.98 -5.48
C LYS A 14 -16.35 37.73 -6.54
N ASP A 15 -16.68 38.76 -7.31
CA ASP A 15 -17.57 38.57 -8.45
C ASP A 15 -16.92 37.61 -9.46
N GLY A 16 -17.71 36.66 -9.97
CA GLY A 16 -17.20 35.59 -10.83
C GLY A 16 -16.61 34.36 -10.11
N ASP A 17 -16.47 34.36 -8.78
CA ASP A 17 -16.08 33.16 -8.03
C ASP A 17 -17.15 32.05 -8.15
N THR A 18 -16.75 30.79 -8.04
CA THR A 18 -17.66 29.63 -8.06
C THR A 18 -18.08 29.22 -6.64
N ILE A 19 -19.07 28.34 -6.53
CA ILE A 19 -19.42 27.70 -5.26
C ILE A 19 -18.20 26.95 -4.68
N LEU A 20 -17.36 26.34 -5.52
CA LEU A 20 -16.15 25.66 -5.05
C LEU A 20 -15.14 26.64 -4.44
N ASP A 21 -14.98 27.83 -5.01
CA ASP A 21 -14.08 28.86 -4.47
C ASP A 21 -14.59 29.38 -3.12
N ALA A 22 -15.92 29.56 -3.00
CA ALA A 22 -16.58 29.89 -1.74
C ALA A 22 -16.37 28.81 -0.67
N ALA A 23 -16.51 27.53 -1.03
CA ALA A 23 -16.27 26.40 -0.13
C ALA A 23 -14.82 26.33 0.35
N LYS A 24 -13.85 26.53 -0.57
CA LYS A 24 -12.42 26.60 -0.21
C LYS A 24 -12.15 27.70 0.82
N LYS A 25 -12.75 28.88 0.65
CA LYS A 25 -12.60 30.01 1.59
C LYS A 25 -13.13 29.70 3.00
N LEU A 26 -14.13 28.83 3.10
CA LEU A 26 -14.69 28.33 4.36
C LEU A 26 -13.96 27.11 4.94
N GLY A 27 -12.99 26.55 4.22
CA GLY A 27 -12.37 25.27 4.59
C GLY A 27 -13.31 24.06 4.43
N ILE A 28 -14.39 24.20 3.66
CA ILE A 28 -15.33 23.11 3.35
C ILE A 28 -14.78 22.31 2.17
N GLU A 29 -14.54 21.02 2.37
CA GLU A 29 -14.01 20.14 1.34
C GLU A 29 -15.11 19.62 0.41
N ILE A 30 -15.13 20.12 -0.83
CA ILE A 30 -15.93 19.57 -1.93
C ILE A 30 -15.00 18.80 -2.88
N PRO A 31 -15.25 17.50 -3.12
CA PRO A 31 -14.31 16.68 -3.87
C PRO A 31 -14.31 17.05 -5.36
N THR A 32 -13.12 16.97 -5.96
CA THR A 32 -12.94 17.15 -7.41
C THR A 32 -11.97 16.11 -7.98
N LEU A 33 -12.23 15.70 -9.22
CA LEU A 33 -11.33 14.87 -10.03
C LEU A 33 -10.90 15.60 -11.30
N CYS A 34 -11.83 16.23 -12.01
CA CYS A 34 -11.58 16.92 -13.29
C CYS A 34 -11.33 18.43 -13.15
N PHE A 35 -10.75 18.88 -12.05
CA PHE A 35 -10.52 20.30 -11.76
C PHE A 35 -9.07 20.54 -11.35
N VAL A 36 -8.49 21.60 -11.92
CA VAL A 36 -7.18 22.16 -11.58
C VAL A 36 -7.36 23.66 -11.46
N GLU A 37 -6.76 24.25 -10.42
CA GLU A 37 -6.85 25.68 -10.16
C GLU A 37 -6.24 26.51 -11.30
N GLY A 38 -6.82 27.67 -11.58
CA GLY A 38 -6.39 28.53 -12.68
C GLY A 38 -6.86 28.08 -14.07
N ARG A 39 -7.65 27.01 -14.19
CA ARG A 39 -8.16 26.48 -15.47
C ARG A 39 -9.69 26.42 -15.49
N PRO A 40 -10.34 26.52 -16.67
CA PRO A 40 -11.78 26.34 -16.79
C PRO A 40 -12.24 24.96 -16.29
N PRO A 41 -13.39 24.88 -15.60
CA PRO A 41 -13.90 23.63 -15.06
C PRO A 41 -14.38 22.69 -16.18
N GLN A 42 -13.94 21.43 -16.14
CA GLN A 42 -14.36 20.42 -17.13
C GLN A 42 -15.79 19.92 -16.87
N THR A 43 -16.26 19.94 -15.62
CA THR A 43 -17.55 19.39 -15.15
C THR A 43 -17.82 17.91 -15.49
N SER A 44 -16.84 17.18 -16.02
CA SER A 44 -17.00 15.80 -16.52
C SER A 44 -17.16 14.75 -15.41
N CYS A 45 -16.46 14.91 -14.28
CA CYS A 45 -16.44 13.89 -13.23
C CYS A 45 -17.66 13.86 -12.31
N MET A 46 -18.44 14.96 -12.25
CA MET A 46 -19.62 15.12 -11.40
C MET A 46 -19.44 14.84 -9.88
N VAL A 47 -18.22 14.66 -9.37
CA VAL A 47 -18.03 14.46 -7.91
C VAL A 47 -18.20 15.74 -7.11
N CYS A 48 -18.13 16.92 -7.73
CA CYS A 48 -18.30 18.20 -7.06
C CYS A 48 -19.76 18.67 -6.94
N LEU A 49 -20.74 17.78 -7.16
CA LEU A 49 -22.15 18.12 -7.10
C LEU A 49 -22.53 18.63 -5.71
N VAL A 50 -23.39 19.65 -5.66
CA VAL A 50 -23.99 20.24 -4.45
C VAL A 50 -25.45 20.56 -4.72
N LYS A 51 -26.22 20.70 -3.65
CA LYS A 51 -27.60 21.18 -3.72
C LYS A 51 -27.64 22.69 -3.51
N VAL A 52 -28.39 23.39 -4.34
CA VAL A 52 -28.68 24.82 -4.17
C VAL A 52 -30.17 24.96 -3.92
N ASN A 53 -30.57 25.58 -2.81
CA ASN A 53 -31.99 25.71 -2.47
C ASN A 53 -32.73 26.50 -3.56
N GLY A 54 -33.93 26.04 -3.89
CA GLY A 54 -34.72 26.58 -5.01
C GLY A 54 -34.34 26.04 -6.39
N ARG A 55 -33.36 25.13 -6.50
CA ARG A 55 -33.09 24.35 -7.73
C ARG A 55 -33.47 22.89 -7.55
N GLU A 56 -34.14 22.32 -8.54
CA GLU A 56 -34.53 20.91 -8.52
C GLU A 56 -33.33 19.97 -8.70
N ARG A 57 -32.37 20.35 -9.56
CA ARG A 57 -31.21 19.53 -9.90
C ARG A 57 -29.99 19.95 -9.09
N LEU A 58 -29.19 18.96 -8.71
CA LEU A 58 -27.84 19.21 -8.19
C LEU A 58 -26.98 19.90 -9.26
N VAL A 59 -26.06 20.75 -8.83
CA VAL A 59 -25.22 21.55 -9.71
C VAL A 59 -23.74 21.32 -9.41
N PRO A 60 -22.84 21.37 -10.40
CA PRO A 60 -21.42 21.25 -10.17
C PRO A 60 -20.89 22.50 -9.46
N ALA A 61 -20.34 22.33 -8.25
CA ALA A 61 -19.77 23.45 -7.49
C ALA A 61 -18.60 24.11 -8.23
N CYS A 62 -17.84 23.36 -9.02
CA CYS A 62 -16.66 23.87 -9.73
C CYS A 62 -16.97 24.82 -10.89
N ALA A 63 -18.21 24.87 -11.37
CA ALA A 63 -18.61 25.71 -12.51
C ALA A 63 -19.75 26.68 -12.18
N THR A 64 -20.53 26.39 -11.14
CA THR A 64 -21.66 27.25 -10.75
C THR A 64 -21.12 28.51 -10.10
N LYS A 65 -21.39 29.67 -10.70
CA LYS A 65 -21.03 30.98 -10.15
C LYS A 65 -21.79 31.25 -8.85
N ALA A 66 -21.08 31.74 -7.84
CA ALA A 66 -21.67 32.22 -6.60
C ALA A 66 -22.55 33.44 -6.89
N ARG A 67 -23.74 33.48 -6.30
CA ARG A 67 -24.68 34.61 -6.42
C ARG A 67 -25.14 35.01 -5.03
N ASP A 68 -25.51 36.27 -4.90
CA ASP A 68 -25.99 36.81 -3.64
C ASP A 68 -27.25 36.07 -3.15
N GLY A 69 -27.31 35.81 -1.85
CA GLY A 69 -28.40 35.08 -1.20
C GLY A 69 -28.43 33.57 -1.48
N MET A 70 -27.45 33.00 -2.19
CA MET A 70 -27.43 31.57 -2.49
C MET A 70 -27.27 30.74 -1.20
N GLN A 71 -28.06 29.67 -1.09
CA GLN A 71 -28.00 28.71 0.01
C GLN A 71 -27.61 27.34 -0.55
N VAL A 72 -26.45 26.84 -0.15
CA VAL A 72 -25.84 25.63 -0.67
C VAL A 72 -25.73 24.58 0.43
N GLU A 73 -26.11 23.34 0.12
CA GLU A 73 -25.92 22.19 0.99
C GLU A 73 -24.98 21.17 0.31
N SER A 74 -23.87 20.84 0.95
CA SER A 74 -22.80 20.04 0.35
C SER A 74 -22.73 18.60 0.89
N GLN A 75 -23.47 18.30 1.96
CA GLN A 75 -23.41 17.01 2.68
C GLN A 75 -24.78 16.31 2.86
N THR A 76 -25.81 16.71 2.12
CA THR A 76 -27.11 16.00 2.18
C THR A 76 -27.00 14.57 1.66
N ASP A 77 -27.89 13.68 2.09
CA ASP A 77 -27.94 12.28 1.60
C ASP A 77 -28.04 12.22 0.07
N GLN A 78 -28.85 13.10 -0.54
CA GLN A 78 -28.97 13.22 -1.98
C GLN A 78 -27.63 13.56 -2.64
N VAL A 79 -26.87 14.52 -2.09
CA VAL A 79 -25.56 14.91 -2.60
C VAL A 79 -24.56 13.77 -2.43
N ARG A 80 -24.49 13.15 -1.25
CA ARG A 80 -23.58 12.02 -0.99
C ARG A 80 -23.88 10.84 -1.92
N GLN A 81 -25.14 10.51 -2.12
CA GLN A 81 -25.56 9.46 -3.04
C GLN A 81 -25.19 9.79 -4.49
N ALA A 82 -25.42 11.02 -4.95
CA ALA A 82 -25.06 11.44 -6.31
C ALA A 82 -23.54 11.37 -6.55
N ARG A 83 -22.73 11.82 -5.59
CA ARG A 83 -21.26 11.73 -5.65
C ARG A 83 -20.77 10.29 -5.69
N ARG A 84 -21.36 9.43 -4.83
CA ARG A 84 -21.10 7.98 -4.83
C ARG A 84 -21.43 7.37 -6.20
N THR A 85 -22.61 7.64 -6.74
CA THR A 85 -23.02 7.16 -8.07
C THR A 85 -22.07 7.63 -9.17
N ALA A 86 -21.64 8.89 -9.15
CA ALA A 86 -20.64 9.39 -10.09
C ALA A 86 -19.32 8.60 -10.01
N LEU A 87 -18.81 8.35 -8.81
CA LEU A 87 -17.60 7.53 -8.60
C LEU A 87 -17.78 6.10 -9.11
N GLU A 88 -18.92 5.47 -8.80
CA GLU A 88 -19.25 4.10 -9.23
C GLU A 88 -19.34 3.98 -10.77
N LEU A 89 -19.86 5.01 -11.46
CA LEU A 89 -19.87 5.09 -12.92
C LEU A 89 -18.47 5.26 -13.51
N LEU A 90 -17.64 6.15 -12.94
CA LEU A 90 -16.24 6.32 -13.38
C LEU A 90 -15.41 5.03 -13.18
N LEU A 91 -15.75 4.24 -12.16
CA LEU A 91 -15.10 2.96 -11.88
C LEU A 91 -15.59 1.82 -12.77
N ALA A 92 -16.75 1.95 -13.42
CA ALA A 92 -17.35 0.87 -14.22
C ALA A 92 -16.49 0.48 -15.44
N GLU A 93 -15.75 1.44 -16.00
CA GLU A 93 -14.81 1.23 -17.11
C GLU A 93 -13.35 1.08 -16.64
N HIS A 94 -13.10 1.04 -15.33
CA HIS A 94 -11.74 1.02 -14.78
C HIS A 94 -11.11 -0.38 -14.88
N VAL A 95 -10.20 -0.55 -15.84
CA VAL A 95 -9.47 -1.79 -16.08
C VAL A 95 -8.02 -1.61 -15.62
N GLY A 96 -7.82 -1.70 -14.30
CA GLY A 96 -6.53 -1.56 -13.65
C GLY A 96 -6.51 -2.18 -12.25
N ASP A 97 -5.37 -2.73 -11.85
CA ASP A 97 -5.14 -3.11 -10.45
C ASP A 97 -4.68 -1.86 -9.68
N CYS A 98 -5.40 -1.50 -8.61
CA CYS A 98 -4.94 -0.44 -7.72
C CYS A 98 -3.71 -0.89 -6.91
N ILE A 99 -3.75 -2.14 -6.44
CA ILE A 99 -2.68 -2.82 -5.72
C ILE A 99 -2.34 -4.08 -6.52
N ALA A 100 -1.06 -4.26 -6.85
CA ALA A 100 -0.65 -5.43 -7.65
C ALA A 100 -0.99 -6.75 -6.95
N PRO A 101 -1.30 -7.81 -7.73
CA PRO A 101 -1.60 -9.14 -7.20
C PRO A 101 -0.53 -9.69 -6.25
N CYS A 102 0.76 -9.45 -6.55
CA CYS A 102 1.86 -9.91 -5.71
C CYS A 102 1.89 -9.23 -4.33
N GLN A 103 1.58 -7.93 -4.26
CA GLN A 103 1.48 -7.18 -3.01
C GLN A 103 0.22 -7.54 -2.22
N ALA A 104 -0.91 -7.71 -2.91
CA ALA A 104 -2.17 -8.14 -2.28
C ALA A 104 -2.05 -9.55 -1.67
N ALA A 105 -1.34 -10.47 -2.34
CA ALA A 105 -1.14 -11.84 -1.87
C ALA A 105 -0.08 -11.96 -0.76
N CYS A 106 0.81 -10.98 -0.62
CA CYS A 106 1.83 -10.98 0.43
C CYS A 106 1.19 -10.70 1.80
N PRO A 107 1.30 -11.60 2.80
CA PRO A 107 0.72 -11.34 4.12
C PRO A 107 1.28 -10.09 4.81
N ALA A 108 2.51 -9.69 4.49
CA ALA A 108 3.15 -8.49 5.01
C ALA A 108 2.77 -7.20 4.24
N HIS A 109 2.01 -7.34 3.14
CA HIS A 109 1.64 -6.25 2.21
C HIS A 109 2.85 -5.43 1.75
N MET A 110 3.98 -6.10 1.51
CA MET A 110 5.19 -5.49 1.00
C MET A 110 4.95 -4.87 -0.37
N ASN A 111 5.41 -3.63 -0.58
CA ASN A 111 5.39 -2.97 -1.89
C ASN A 111 6.44 -3.59 -2.83
N ILE A 112 6.14 -4.81 -3.28
CA ILE A 112 6.96 -5.61 -4.18
C ILE A 112 7.21 -4.87 -5.51
N PRO A 113 6.21 -4.25 -6.16
CA PRO A 113 6.47 -3.53 -7.40
C PRO A 113 7.49 -2.40 -7.26
N LEU A 114 7.42 -1.62 -6.18
CA LEU A 114 8.40 -0.57 -5.92
C LEU A 114 9.81 -1.14 -5.68
N MET A 115 9.94 -2.21 -4.89
CA MET A 115 11.23 -2.90 -4.71
C MET A 115 11.81 -3.34 -6.05
N ILE A 116 10.99 -3.99 -6.89
CA ILE A 116 11.45 -4.50 -8.19
C ILE A 116 11.93 -3.34 -9.08
N ARG A 117 11.18 -2.23 -9.15
CA ARG A 117 11.61 -1.05 -9.92
C ARG A 117 12.93 -0.47 -9.43
N GLN A 118 13.12 -0.39 -8.11
CA GLN A 118 14.37 0.07 -7.51
C GLN A 118 15.53 -0.86 -7.85
N ILE A 119 15.32 -2.18 -7.79
CA ILE A 119 16.33 -3.15 -8.22
C ILE A 119 16.63 -3.01 -9.71
N ALA A 120 15.62 -2.89 -10.58
CA ALA A 120 15.82 -2.69 -12.02
C ALA A 120 16.68 -1.44 -12.31
N ALA A 121 16.45 -0.36 -11.55
CA ALA A 121 17.23 0.88 -11.60
C ALA A 121 18.65 0.75 -11.00
N GLY A 122 19.03 -0.41 -10.46
CA GLY A 122 20.32 -0.64 -9.81
C GLY A 122 20.43 -0.08 -8.39
N ASP A 123 19.31 0.33 -7.79
CA ASP A 123 19.24 0.95 -6.46
C ASP A 123 18.82 -0.07 -5.39
N THR A 124 19.70 -1.04 -5.12
CA THR A 124 19.50 -2.06 -4.08
C THR A 124 19.36 -1.43 -2.69
N ARG A 125 19.99 -0.27 -2.47
CA ARG A 125 19.91 0.52 -1.24
C ARG A 125 18.50 1.03 -0.95
N ARG A 126 17.80 1.60 -1.93
CA ARG A 126 16.38 1.99 -1.78
C ARG A 126 15.45 0.77 -1.81
N ALA A 127 15.81 -0.29 -2.54
CA ALA A 127 15.05 -1.53 -2.52
C ALA A 127 14.95 -2.11 -1.10
N ILE A 128 16.07 -2.22 -0.38
CA ILE A 128 16.04 -2.72 1.01
C ILE A 128 15.24 -1.80 1.92
N GLN A 129 15.34 -0.47 1.78
CA GLN A 129 14.51 0.50 2.51
C GLN A 129 13.01 0.26 2.31
N THR A 130 12.60 -0.06 1.08
CA THR A 130 11.20 -0.40 0.77
C THR A 130 10.79 -1.71 1.41
N VAL A 131 11.65 -2.74 1.35
CA VAL A 131 11.37 -4.07 1.91
C VAL A 131 11.14 -4.00 3.41
N THR A 132 12.05 -3.36 4.13
CA THR A 132 12.12 -3.31 5.59
C THR A 132 11.03 -2.46 6.22
N ARG A 133 10.41 -1.55 5.47
CA ARG A 133 9.14 -0.90 5.90
C ARG A 133 8.04 -1.92 6.18
N HIS A 134 8.08 -3.10 5.54
CA HIS A 134 7.03 -4.12 5.60
C HIS A 134 7.48 -5.49 6.12
N ILE A 135 8.78 -5.79 6.12
CA ILE A 135 9.31 -7.09 6.52
C ILE A 135 10.50 -6.87 7.46
N ALA A 136 10.40 -7.40 8.69
CA ALA A 136 11.47 -7.29 9.69
C ALA A 136 12.64 -8.26 9.46
N LEU A 137 12.40 -9.38 8.77
CA LEU A 137 13.38 -10.44 8.50
C LEU A 137 13.50 -10.75 6.99
N PRO A 138 13.85 -9.75 6.14
CA PRO A 138 13.87 -9.92 4.70
C PRO A 138 14.86 -10.96 4.16
N ALA A 139 16.05 -11.11 4.75
CA ALA A 139 17.07 -12.08 4.33
C ALA A 139 16.65 -13.52 4.64
N VAL A 140 16.10 -13.76 5.84
CA VAL A 140 15.51 -15.06 6.20
C VAL A 140 14.33 -15.37 5.28
N LEU A 141 13.38 -14.45 5.12
CA LEU A 141 12.24 -14.67 4.21
C LEU A 141 12.66 -14.77 2.75
N GLY A 142 13.83 -14.28 2.35
CA GLY A 142 14.39 -14.48 1.01
C GLY A 142 14.67 -15.96 0.70
N ARG A 143 14.85 -16.77 1.75
CA ARG A 143 15.24 -18.19 1.66
C ARG A 143 14.07 -19.13 1.95
N ILE A 144 13.22 -18.79 2.93
CA ILE A 144 12.24 -19.75 3.49
C ILE A 144 10.77 -19.39 3.21
N CYS A 145 10.52 -18.27 2.52
CA CYS A 145 9.15 -17.83 2.25
C CYS A 145 8.45 -18.79 1.27
N PRO A 146 7.18 -19.18 1.51
CA PRO A 146 6.41 -20.00 0.58
C PRO A 146 5.94 -19.25 -0.68
N ALA A 147 6.50 -18.05 -0.92
CA ALA A 147 6.30 -17.19 -2.09
C ALA A 147 4.84 -17.04 -2.57
N PRO A 148 3.87 -16.65 -1.70
CA PRO A 148 2.48 -16.44 -2.15
C PRO A 148 2.38 -15.33 -3.21
N CYS A 149 3.28 -14.35 -3.17
CA CYS A 149 3.40 -13.30 -4.17
C CYS A 149 3.74 -13.81 -5.57
N GLU A 150 4.57 -14.85 -5.69
CA GLU A 150 4.96 -15.46 -6.98
C GLU A 150 3.84 -16.37 -7.52
N LYS A 151 3.06 -16.99 -6.64
CA LYS A 151 1.84 -17.72 -7.02
C LYS A 151 0.78 -16.79 -7.60
N ALA A 152 0.71 -15.55 -7.13
CA ALA A 152 -0.19 -14.51 -7.63
C ALA A 152 0.37 -13.70 -8.80
N CYS A 153 1.63 -13.90 -9.20
CA CYS A 153 2.27 -13.12 -10.25
C CYS A 153 1.58 -13.39 -11.61
N ARG A 154 1.11 -12.33 -12.30
CA ARG A 154 0.44 -12.47 -13.61
C ARG A 154 1.31 -13.17 -14.65
N ARG A 155 2.63 -12.95 -14.60
CA ARG A 155 3.61 -13.52 -15.54
C ARG A 155 3.69 -15.04 -15.52
N ARG A 156 3.29 -15.69 -14.42
CA ARG A 156 3.16 -17.15 -14.34
C ARG A 156 2.29 -17.75 -15.46
N ASN A 157 1.32 -17.00 -15.97
CA ASN A 157 0.43 -17.47 -17.03
C ASN A 157 1.05 -17.37 -18.43
N LYS A 158 2.26 -16.81 -18.57
CA LYS A 158 3.00 -16.70 -19.83
C LYS A 158 4.20 -17.65 -19.86
N ASP A 159 5.06 -17.55 -18.85
CA ASP A 159 6.29 -18.32 -18.74
C ASP A 159 6.54 -18.75 -17.28
N ALA A 160 7.32 -17.98 -16.53
CA ALA A 160 7.67 -18.19 -15.13
C ALA A 160 7.44 -16.88 -14.37
N PRO A 161 6.96 -16.93 -13.11
CA PRO A 161 6.78 -15.72 -12.32
C PRO A 161 8.10 -14.93 -12.19
N VAL A 162 8.01 -13.66 -11.80
CA VAL A 162 9.20 -12.95 -11.33
C VAL A 162 9.69 -13.65 -10.05
N ALA A 163 10.99 -13.90 -9.92
CA ALA A 163 11.63 -14.51 -8.75
C ALA A 163 11.73 -13.50 -7.58
N ILE A 164 10.57 -13.04 -7.11
CA ILE A 164 10.41 -11.99 -6.10
C ILE A 164 11.19 -12.30 -4.81
N CYS A 165 11.21 -13.57 -4.38
CA CYS A 165 11.95 -13.96 -3.18
C CYS A 165 13.46 -13.85 -3.37
N LEU A 166 13.98 -14.20 -4.55
CA LEU A 166 15.38 -14.05 -4.89
C LEU A 166 15.79 -12.57 -5.03
N LEU A 167 14.93 -11.73 -5.61
CA LEU A 167 15.12 -10.28 -5.66
C LEU A 167 15.20 -9.66 -4.25
N LYS A 168 14.25 -10.05 -3.38
CA LYS A 168 14.26 -9.63 -1.97
C LYS A 168 15.51 -10.12 -1.25
N ARG A 169 15.91 -11.37 -1.49
CA ARG A 169 17.14 -11.96 -0.92
C ARG A 169 18.36 -11.16 -1.33
N CYS A 170 18.51 -10.83 -2.62
CA CYS A 170 19.62 -10.04 -3.13
C CYS A 170 19.73 -8.69 -2.38
N ALA A 171 18.65 -7.91 -2.33
CA ALA A 171 18.64 -6.63 -1.63
C ALA A 171 18.96 -6.75 -0.12
N ALA A 172 18.50 -7.82 0.53
CA ALA A 172 18.75 -8.06 1.95
C ALA A 172 20.19 -8.54 2.23
N ASP A 173 20.72 -9.43 1.39
CA ASP A 173 22.08 -9.96 1.52
C ASP A 173 23.12 -8.85 1.27
N VAL A 174 22.91 -7.98 0.26
CA VAL A 174 23.75 -6.78 0.02
C VAL A 174 23.75 -5.86 1.24
N ASN A 175 22.60 -5.69 1.89
CA ASN A 175 22.51 -4.86 3.09
C ASN A 175 23.23 -5.47 4.30
N LEU A 176 23.12 -6.78 4.52
CA LEU A 176 23.80 -7.49 5.61
C LEU A 176 25.32 -7.52 5.42
N ALA A 177 25.79 -7.65 4.18
CA ALA A 177 27.21 -7.63 3.85
C ALA A 177 27.84 -6.22 3.89
N SER A 178 27.02 -5.17 3.92
CA SER A 178 27.52 -3.78 3.95
C SER A 178 28.22 -3.48 5.28
N PRO A 179 29.34 -2.74 5.28
CA PRO A 179 29.97 -2.27 6.52
C PRO A 179 29.08 -1.29 7.29
N GLN A 180 28.13 -0.65 6.60
CA GLN A 180 27.10 0.21 7.18
C GLN A 180 25.71 -0.27 6.72
N PRO A 181 25.19 -1.37 7.32
CA PRO A 181 23.86 -1.85 7.02
C PRO A 181 22.84 -0.74 7.27
N TRP A 182 21.85 -0.66 6.39
CA TRP A 182 20.71 0.21 6.64
C TRP A 182 19.95 -0.24 7.88
N LEU A 183 19.60 0.75 8.69
CA LEU A 183 18.66 0.62 9.79
C LEU A 183 17.43 1.48 9.48
N PRO A 184 16.22 1.02 9.81
CA PRO A 184 15.02 1.83 9.70
C PRO A 184 15.06 3.03 10.63
N ASP A 185 14.44 4.12 10.18
CA ASP A 185 14.21 5.29 11.00
C ASP A 185 13.34 4.94 12.21
N ARG A 186 13.70 5.52 13.36
CA ARG A 186 12.92 5.48 14.60
C ARG A 186 12.20 6.81 14.77
N LYS A 187 10.92 6.75 15.14
CA LYS A 187 10.18 7.91 15.64
C LYS A 187 10.77 8.37 16.97
N ALA A 188 10.39 9.58 17.40
CA ALA A 188 10.74 10.09 18.72
C ALA A 188 10.35 9.10 19.82
N GLU A 189 11.19 9.00 20.83
CA GLU A 189 10.97 8.08 21.96
C GLU A 189 9.68 8.42 22.69
N THR A 190 8.89 7.38 22.97
CA THR A 190 7.61 7.53 23.69
C THR A 190 7.78 7.33 25.19
N HIS A 191 8.95 6.87 25.63
CA HIS A 191 9.27 6.39 26.98
C HIS A 191 8.39 5.23 27.48
N LYS A 192 7.61 4.62 26.58
CA LYS A 192 6.80 3.43 26.86
C LYS A 192 7.64 2.17 26.71
N LYS A 193 7.41 1.20 27.60
CA LYS A 193 8.13 -0.07 27.66
C LYS A 193 7.22 -1.23 27.30
N VAL A 194 7.68 -2.09 26.40
CA VAL A 194 6.94 -3.28 25.97
C VAL A 194 7.74 -4.54 26.24
N ALA A 195 7.12 -5.50 26.91
CA ALA A 195 7.65 -6.86 27.04
C ALA A 195 7.18 -7.72 25.87
N VAL A 196 8.11 -8.35 25.15
CA VAL A 196 7.80 -9.30 24.08
C VAL A 196 8.23 -10.70 24.50
N VAL A 197 7.26 -11.58 24.76
CA VAL A 197 7.51 -12.94 25.21
C VAL A 197 7.59 -13.88 24.00
N GLY A 198 8.79 -14.33 23.67
CA GLY A 198 9.14 -15.22 22.57
C GLY A 198 9.99 -14.50 21.51
N ALA A 199 11.24 -14.91 21.36
CA ALA A 199 12.19 -14.41 20.37
C ALA A 199 12.11 -15.16 19.02
N GLY A 200 10.94 -15.68 18.66
CA GLY A 200 10.68 -16.24 17.33
C GLY A 200 10.38 -15.15 16.29
N ALA A 201 10.14 -15.55 15.04
CA ALA A 201 9.85 -14.62 13.92
C ALA A 201 8.77 -13.57 14.24
N THR A 202 7.71 -13.94 14.96
CA THR A 202 6.64 -13.02 15.37
C THR A 202 7.12 -12.00 16.40
N GLY A 203 7.82 -12.42 17.45
CA GLY A 203 8.29 -11.50 18.49
C GLY A 203 9.43 -10.60 18.00
N LEU A 204 10.37 -11.14 17.23
CA LEU A 204 11.40 -10.37 16.54
C LEU A 204 10.79 -9.29 15.65
N ALA A 205 9.76 -9.64 14.86
CA ALA A 205 9.05 -8.67 14.05
C ALA A 205 8.30 -7.64 14.90
N ALA A 206 7.61 -8.04 15.97
CA ALA A 206 6.90 -7.11 16.86
C ALA A 206 7.87 -6.08 17.47
N ALA A 207 8.98 -6.54 18.04
CA ALA A 207 10.01 -5.67 18.60
C ALA A 207 10.61 -4.73 17.56
N TYR A 208 10.86 -5.20 16.34
CA TYR A 208 11.34 -4.38 15.23
C TYR A 208 10.42 -3.18 14.95
N TYR A 209 9.10 -3.38 14.87
CA TYR A 209 8.16 -2.29 14.60
C TYR A 209 7.95 -1.38 15.81
N LEU A 210 7.86 -1.94 17.01
CA LEU A 210 7.72 -1.16 18.24
C LEU A 210 8.92 -0.22 18.46
N GLN A 211 10.14 -0.69 18.19
CA GLN A 211 11.35 0.15 18.26
C GLN A 211 11.33 1.28 17.23
N ARG A 212 10.82 1.01 16.02
CA ARG A 212 10.63 2.04 14.98
C ARG A 212 9.57 3.06 15.37
N ASP A 213 8.54 2.64 16.11
CA ASP A 213 7.48 3.52 16.59
C ASP A 213 7.84 4.31 17.86
N GLY A 214 9.05 4.10 18.39
CA GLY A 214 9.62 4.86 19.50
C GLY A 214 9.48 4.20 20.88
N HIS A 215 8.95 2.98 20.94
CA HIS A 215 8.74 2.24 22.19
C HIS A 215 9.94 1.35 22.52
N ALA A 216 10.40 1.41 23.77
CA ALA A 216 11.46 0.54 24.26
C ALA A 216 10.95 -0.90 24.39
N CYS A 217 11.71 -1.87 23.86
CA CYS A 217 11.31 -3.28 23.84
C CYS A 217 12.34 -4.18 24.51
N THR A 218 11.86 -5.04 25.41
CA THR A 218 12.63 -6.14 25.98
C THR A 218 12.01 -7.47 25.53
N ILE A 219 12.80 -8.28 24.82
CA ILE A 219 12.40 -9.59 24.31
C ILE A 219 12.86 -10.65 25.31
N PHE A 220 11.93 -11.49 25.75
CA PHE A 220 12.17 -12.61 26.66
C PHE A 220 12.04 -13.92 25.90
N ASP A 221 12.98 -14.85 26.07
CA ASP A 221 12.82 -16.20 25.52
C ASP A 221 13.48 -17.24 26.43
N ARG A 222 12.85 -18.42 26.48
CA ARG A 222 13.27 -19.55 27.32
C ARG A 222 14.56 -20.22 26.82
N HIS A 223 14.88 -20.10 25.53
CA HIS A 223 16.10 -20.69 24.99
C HIS A 223 17.30 -19.77 25.21
N ASP A 224 18.49 -20.29 24.96
CA ASP A 224 19.77 -19.60 25.15
C ASP A 224 20.08 -18.54 24.09
N ALA A 225 19.50 -18.66 22.89
CA ALA A 225 19.69 -17.74 21.78
C ALA A 225 18.36 -17.37 21.06
N PRO A 226 18.21 -16.14 20.56
CA PRO A 226 17.00 -15.69 19.88
C PRO A 226 16.83 -16.36 18.51
N GLY A 227 15.61 -16.43 17.99
CA GLY A 227 15.29 -17.01 16.67
C GLY A 227 14.16 -18.04 16.71
N GLY A 228 13.87 -18.60 17.90
CA GLY A 228 12.80 -19.58 18.09
C GLY A 228 12.90 -20.72 17.07
N ARG A 229 11.78 -21.07 16.42
CA ARG A 229 11.78 -22.14 15.40
C ARG A 229 12.71 -21.90 14.21
N LEU A 230 13.10 -20.66 13.90
CA LEU A 230 14.08 -20.39 12.85
C LEU A 230 15.47 -20.92 13.22
N ARG A 231 15.77 -21.03 14.53
CA ARG A 231 17.02 -21.58 15.05
C ARG A 231 16.88 -23.04 15.48
N TYR A 232 15.82 -23.37 16.21
CA TYR A 232 15.72 -24.63 16.96
C TYR A 232 14.86 -25.71 16.29
N ALA A 233 14.14 -25.42 15.20
CA ALA A 233 13.36 -26.47 14.54
C ALA A 233 14.22 -27.27 13.56
N ASP A 234 14.16 -28.59 13.65
CA ASP A 234 14.71 -29.48 12.63
C ASP A 234 13.79 -29.44 11.40
N SER A 235 14.21 -28.66 10.40
CA SER A 235 13.50 -28.55 9.13
C SER A 235 14.48 -28.24 8.00
N GLU A 236 14.22 -28.78 6.81
CA GLU A 236 14.94 -28.43 5.57
C GLU A 236 14.84 -26.93 5.24
N THR A 237 13.86 -26.23 5.81
CA THR A 237 13.63 -24.80 5.64
C THR A 237 14.32 -23.94 6.70
N LYS A 238 15.34 -24.45 7.41
CA LYS A 238 16.09 -23.69 8.41
C LYS A 238 17.01 -22.68 7.68
N PRO A 239 16.94 -21.37 7.98
CA PRO A 239 17.86 -20.40 7.40
C PRO A 239 19.30 -20.63 7.90
N PRO A 240 20.32 -20.21 7.14
CA PRO A 240 21.70 -20.15 7.63
C PRO A 240 21.81 -19.35 8.93
N ALA A 241 22.64 -19.82 9.86
CA ALA A 241 22.74 -19.26 11.20
C ALA A 241 23.27 -17.81 11.18
N ASP A 242 24.31 -17.55 10.39
CA ASP A 242 24.90 -16.24 10.14
C ASP A 242 23.88 -15.22 9.61
N VAL A 243 23.01 -15.65 8.69
CA VAL A 243 21.95 -14.79 8.13
C VAL A 243 20.91 -14.45 9.20
N LEU A 244 20.49 -15.44 10.00
CA LEU A 244 19.55 -15.22 11.09
C LEU A 244 20.14 -14.28 12.15
N ASP A 245 21.40 -14.51 12.54
CA ASP A 245 22.11 -13.70 13.51
C ASP A 245 22.27 -12.25 13.00
N GLY A 246 22.62 -12.06 11.74
CA GLY A 246 22.72 -10.73 11.12
C GLY A 246 21.42 -9.92 11.17
N GLU A 247 20.26 -10.55 10.96
CA GLU A 247 18.97 -9.85 11.06
C GLU A 247 18.55 -9.59 12.51
N ILE A 248 18.88 -10.49 13.44
CA ILE A 248 18.66 -10.28 14.87
C ILE A 248 19.55 -9.12 15.37
N ASP A 249 20.78 -9.00 14.87
CA ASP A 249 21.70 -7.93 15.18
C ASP A 249 21.17 -6.56 14.72
N ILE A 250 20.46 -6.50 13.58
CA ILE A 250 19.75 -5.28 13.16
C ILE A 250 18.71 -4.88 14.22
N ILE A 251 17.93 -5.84 14.73
CA ILE A 251 16.90 -5.59 15.75
C ILE A 251 17.57 -5.13 17.07
N ARG A 252 18.72 -5.70 17.43
CA ARG A 252 19.51 -5.26 18.59
C ARG A 252 20.05 -3.84 18.39
N LYS A 253 20.58 -3.51 17.22
CA LYS A 253 21.07 -2.17 16.85
C LYS A 253 19.97 -1.10 16.87
N LEU A 254 18.70 -1.50 16.69
CA LEU A 254 17.55 -0.61 16.88
C LEU A 254 17.22 -0.33 18.35
N GLY A 255 17.86 -1.02 19.29
CA GLY A 255 17.71 -0.82 20.73
C GLY A 255 16.89 -1.91 21.43
N ALA A 256 16.54 -3.01 20.76
CA ALA A 256 15.85 -4.11 21.42
C ALA A 256 16.78 -4.84 22.39
N GLU A 257 16.33 -4.98 23.64
CA GLU A 257 17.00 -5.76 24.66
C GLU A 257 16.57 -7.23 24.57
N PHE A 258 17.50 -8.14 24.85
CA PHE A 258 17.24 -9.58 24.83
C PHE A 258 17.55 -10.18 26.20
N ARG A 259 16.57 -10.86 26.79
CA ARG A 259 16.69 -11.61 28.04
C ARG A 259 16.42 -13.09 27.72
N MET A 260 17.51 -13.81 27.49
CA MET A 260 17.52 -15.23 27.14
C MET A 260 17.52 -16.10 28.40
N ASN A 261 17.24 -17.40 28.25
CA ASN A 261 17.06 -18.34 29.37
C ASN A 261 16.00 -17.86 30.39
N ALA A 262 15.02 -17.07 29.93
CA ALA A 262 13.98 -16.49 30.76
C ALA A 262 12.62 -17.04 30.33
N GLU A 263 11.98 -17.85 31.18
CA GLU A 263 10.60 -18.27 30.97
C GLU A 263 9.63 -17.20 31.49
N ALA A 264 9.43 -16.16 30.69
CA ALA A 264 8.49 -15.10 30.99
C ALA A 264 7.05 -15.65 31.07
N GLY A 265 6.39 -15.43 32.21
CA GLY A 265 5.07 -15.98 32.53
C GLY A 265 5.08 -17.27 33.35
N ALA A 266 6.25 -17.79 33.72
CA ALA A 266 6.41 -18.76 34.81
C ALA A 266 7.06 -18.09 36.04
N ASP A 267 8.10 -17.26 35.81
CA ASP A 267 8.60 -16.24 36.75
C ASP A 267 9.51 -15.24 35.99
N PRO A 268 9.23 -13.91 35.98
CA PRO A 268 8.13 -13.25 36.66
C PRO A 268 6.79 -13.65 36.04
N ALA A 269 5.81 -13.88 36.91
CA ALA A 269 4.41 -14.07 36.55
C ALA A 269 3.93 -12.92 35.64
N MET A 270 2.94 -13.17 34.77
CA MET A 270 2.33 -12.16 33.89
C MET A 270 2.02 -10.83 34.61
N GLU A 271 1.64 -10.89 35.89
CA GLU A 271 1.40 -9.72 36.74
C GLU A 271 2.63 -8.83 36.91
N ALA A 272 3.81 -9.43 37.12
CA ALA A 272 5.05 -8.66 37.23
C ALA A 272 5.43 -8.02 35.90
N LEU A 273 5.22 -8.70 34.77
CA LEU A 273 5.40 -8.07 33.45
C LEU A 273 4.45 -6.88 33.25
N ARG A 274 3.18 -7.02 33.63
CA ARG A 274 2.18 -5.94 33.53
C ARG A 274 2.44 -4.78 34.49
N ARG A 275 3.17 -5.02 35.57
CA ARG A 275 3.61 -3.96 36.51
C ARG A 275 4.82 -3.20 35.98
N ASP A 276 5.77 -3.92 35.38
CA ASP A 276 7.07 -3.36 35.01
C ASP A 276 7.10 -2.80 33.57
N PHE A 277 6.10 -3.14 32.75
CA PHE A 277 5.94 -2.72 31.35
C PHE A 277 4.54 -2.16 31.08
N ASP A 278 4.45 -1.17 30.18
CA ASP A 278 3.19 -0.56 29.78
C ASP A 278 2.32 -1.49 28.90
N ALA A 279 2.94 -2.45 28.22
CA ALA A 279 2.24 -3.47 27.44
C ALA A 279 3.03 -4.78 27.33
N VAL A 280 2.32 -5.88 27.07
CA VAL A 280 2.90 -7.23 26.91
C VAL A 280 2.42 -7.86 25.60
N VAL A 281 3.35 -8.41 24.81
CA VAL A 281 3.08 -9.17 23.58
C VAL A 281 3.50 -10.63 23.78
N ILE A 282 2.55 -11.54 23.69
CA ILE A 282 2.79 -12.99 23.77
C ILE A 282 2.97 -13.57 22.36
N ALA A 283 4.20 -13.96 22.05
CA ALA A 283 4.63 -14.54 20.78
C ALA A 283 5.40 -15.88 20.97
N ALA A 284 5.16 -16.58 22.08
CA ALA A 284 5.91 -17.75 22.57
C ALA A 284 5.74 -19.05 21.75
N GLY A 285 5.27 -18.98 20.51
CA GLY A 285 5.09 -20.16 19.66
C GLY A 285 3.87 -21.02 20.03
N LYS A 286 3.88 -22.31 19.64
CA LYS A 286 2.80 -23.23 20.05
C LYS A 286 3.05 -23.62 21.50
N SER A 287 2.16 -23.15 22.34
CA SER A 287 2.09 -23.40 23.76
C SER A 287 1.67 -24.82 24.13
N ALA A 288 2.04 -25.25 25.34
CA ALA A 288 1.37 -26.36 25.99
C ALA A 288 -0.14 -26.03 26.19
N PRO A 289 -1.04 -27.04 26.27
CA PRO A 289 -2.50 -26.83 26.30
C PRO A 289 -3.00 -25.89 27.42
N ASP A 290 -2.20 -25.72 28.47
CA ASP A 290 -2.42 -24.97 29.71
C ASP A 290 -1.73 -23.60 29.76
N GLN A 291 -0.89 -23.21 28.79
CA GLN A 291 -0.15 -21.94 28.89
C GLN A 291 -1.07 -20.72 28.98
N ALA A 292 -2.18 -20.72 28.25
CA ALA A 292 -3.13 -19.61 28.32
C ALA A 292 -3.68 -19.48 29.74
N GLU A 293 -4.01 -20.61 30.38
CA GLU A 293 -4.50 -20.65 31.76
C GLU A 293 -3.42 -20.22 32.76
N ARG A 294 -2.17 -20.71 32.61
CA ARG A 294 -1.01 -20.28 33.41
C ARG A 294 -0.76 -18.78 33.33
N LEU A 295 -1.06 -18.16 32.19
CA LEU A 295 -0.93 -16.72 31.96
C LEU A 295 -2.17 -15.91 32.36
N GLY A 296 -3.24 -16.57 32.82
CA GLY A 296 -4.53 -15.91 33.11
C GLY A 296 -5.23 -15.35 31.87
N LEU A 297 -4.97 -15.92 30.69
CA LEU A 297 -5.49 -15.45 29.40
C LEU A 297 -6.63 -16.34 28.89
N PRO A 298 -7.67 -15.76 28.28
CA PRO A 298 -8.71 -16.53 27.62
C PRO A 298 -8.15 -17.42 26.50
N LYS A 299 -8.74 -18.60 26.28
CA LYS A 299 -8.25 -19.58 25.29
C LYS A 299 -9.32 -20.03 24.29
N THR A 300 -8.83 -20.62 23.22
CA THR A 300 -9.57 -21.39 22.20
C THR A 300 -8.83 -22.71 21.94
N ASP A 301 -9.42 -23.62 21.18
CA ASP A 301 -8.75 -24.86 20.76
C ASP A 301 -7.45 -24.62 19.96
N ALA A 302 -7.34 -23.43 19.35
CA ALA A 302 -6.20 -23.06 18.51
C ALA A 302 -5.05 -22.38 19.28
N GLY A 303 -5.29 -21.91 20.51
CA GLY A 303 -4.35 -21.11 21.30
C GLY A 303 -5.05 -20.00 22.11
N ILE A 304 -4.29 -18.98 22.51
CA ILE A 304 -4.80 -17.80 23.22
C ILE A 304 -5.89 -17.13 22.38
N LYS A 305 -7.05 -16.85 23.00
CA LYS A 305 -8.14 -16.12 22.39
C LYS A 305 -7.75 -14.65 22.29
N VAL A 306 -7.86 -14.10 21.09
CA VAL A 306 -7.64 -12.68 20.81
C VAL A 306 -8.72 -12.14 19.90
N ASP A 307 -8.90 -10.83 19.90
CA ASP A 307 -9.57 -10.15 18.81
C ASP A 307 -8.79 -10.35 17.49
N SER A 308 -9.48 -10.78 16.44
CA SER A 308 -8.84 -11.21 15.20
C SER A 308 -8.28 -10.06 14.36
N HIS A 309 -8.66 -8.82 14.69
CA HIS A 309 -8.26 -7.61 13.99
C HIS A 309 -7.16 -6.84 14.71
N THR A 310 -7.13 -6.91 16.04
CA THR A 310 -6.27 -6.10 16.92
C THR A 310 -5.32 -6.91 17.77
N PHE A 311 -5.44 -8.25 17.80
CA PHE A 311 -4.61 -9.15 18.62
C PHE A 311 -4.72 -8.94 20.14
N ALA A 312 -5.65 -8.10 20.60
CA ALA A 312 -5.91 -7.89 22.02
C ALA A 312 -6.48 -9.17 22.65
N SER A 313 -5.96 -9.56 23.81
CA SER A 313 -6.35 -10.80 24.51
C SER A 313 -7.63 -10.69 25.34
N GLY A 314 -8.17 -9.48 25.48
CA GLY A 314 -9.25 -9.15 26.43
C GLY A 314 -8.74 -8.84 27.84
N VAL A 315 -7.46 -9.08 28.14
CA VAL A 315 -6.78 -8.56 29.31
C VAL A 315 -6.11 -7.24 28.94
N ASP A 316 -6.34 -6.21 29.75
CA ASP A 316 -5.82 -4.86 29.52
C ASP A 316 -4.29 -4.83 29.43
N GLY A 317 -3.78 -4.16 28.39
CA GLY A 317 -2.36 -4.10 28.07
C GLY A 317 -1.72 -5.40 27.55
N VAL A 318 -2.48 -6.48 27.33
CA VAL A 318 -1.93 -7.78 26.88
C VAL A 318 -2.45 -8.18 25.51
N PHE A 319 -1.49 -8.46 24.61
CA PHE A 319 -1.72 -8.88 23.23
C PHE A 319 -1.07 -10.23 22.97
N ALA A 320 -1.57 -11.00 22.00
CA ALA A 320 -0.95 -12.26 21.60
C ALA A 320 -1.01 -12.46 20.08
N ALA A 321 0.06 -13.04 19.50
CA ALA A 321 0.18 -13.18 18.06
C ALA A 321 0.96 -14.42 17.62
N GLY A 322 0.95 -14.68 16.31
CA GLY A 322 1.67 -15.81 15.71
C GLY A 322 1.12 -17.14 16.20
N ARG A 323 2.00 -18.10 16.49
CA ARG A 323 1.56 -19.45 16.88
C ARG A 323 1.00 -19.56 18.30
N ALA A 324 1.11 -18.51 19.10
CA ALA A 324 0.47 -18.46 20.42
C ALA A 324 -1.06 -18.40 20.31
N VAL A 325 -1.59 -17.90 19.19
CA VAL A 325 -3.03 -17.78 18.93
C VAL A 325 -3.55 -18.77 17.87
N ARG A 326 -2.66 -19.47 17.15
CA ARG A 326 -3.05 -20.41 16.09
C ARG A 326 -2.05 -21.56 15.89
N ALA A 327 -2.55 -22.74 15.53
CA ALA A 327 -1.74 -23.96 15.45
C ALA A 327 -0.62 -23.94 14.38
N ARG A 328 -0.87 -23.34 13.21
CA ARG A 328 0.08 -23.30 12.06
C ARG A 328 0.22 -21.89 11.52
N THR A 329 1.45 -21.54 11.14
CA THR A 329 1.77 -20.22 10.56
C THR A 329 3.02 -20.35 9.70
N SER A 330 3.01 -19.83 8.48
CA SER A 330 4.21 -19.72 7.64
C SER A 330 5.12 -18.59 8.13
N ALA A 331 6.41 -18.61 7.78
CA ALA A 331 7.36 -17.59 8.24
C ALA A 331 6.92 -16.15 7.87
N VAL A 332 6.46 -15.94 6.62
CA VAL A 332 5.96 -14.62 6.18
C VAL A 332 4.70 -14.18 6.95
N ARG A 333 3.81 -15.12 7.30
CA ARG A 333 2.64 -14.80 8.11
C ARG A 333 3.02 -14.49 9.55
N ALA A 334 4.04 -15.16 10.10
CA ALA A 334 4.53 -14.90 11.46
C ALA A 334 5.11 -13.48 11.59
N VAL A 335 5.89 -13.03 10.61
CA VAL A 335 6.39 -11.64 10.54
C VAL A 335 5.26 -10.63 10.34
N ALA A 336 4.27 -10.96 9.50
CA ALA A 336 3.09 -10.11 9.29
C ALA A 336 2.24 -9.97 10.57
N ASP A 337 2.06 -11.06 11.33
CA ASP A 337 1.38 -11.02 12.62
C ASP A 337 2.15 -10.14 13.61
N GLY A 338 3.49 -10.24 13.65
CA GLY A 338 4.35 -9.37 14.47
C GLY A 338 4.20 -7.88 14.13
N LYS A 339 4.12 -7.55 12.84
CA LYS A 339 3.81 -6.18 12.37
C LYS A 339 2.45 -5.70 12.86
N ALA A 340 1.43 -6.53 12.70
CA ALA A 340 0.06 -6.15 13.00
C ALA A 340 -0.16 -5.96 14.51
N VAL A 341 0.37 -6.86 15.35
CA VAL A 341 0.27 -6.72 16.81
C VAL A 341 1.04 -5.49 17.31
N ALA A 342 2.22 -5.18 16.75
CA ALA A 342 2.96 -3.98 17.10
C ALA A 342 2.17 -2.70 16.82
N ALA A 343 1.44 -2.63 15.70
CA ALA A 343 0.58 -1.49 15.38
C ALA A 343 -0.57 -1.33 16.39
N SER A 344 -1.18 -2.43 16.83
CA SER A 344 -2.24 -2.39 17.86
C SER A 344 -1.70 -1.97 19.23
N VAL A 345 -0.49 -2.41 19.59
CA VAL A 345 0.20 -1.97 20.81
C VAL A 345 0.57 -0.49 20.73
N ASP A 346 1.07 0.02 19.61
CA ASP A 346 1.37 1.45 19.43
C ASP A 346 0.11 2.32 19.63
N GLN A 347 -1.03 1.92 19.05
CA GLN A 347 -2.31 2.60 19.25
C GLN A 347 -2.71 2.60 20.74
N PHE A 348 -2.66 1.44 21.39
CA PHE A 348 -2.97 1.30 22.82
C PHE A 348 -2.10 2.22 23.70
N LEU A 349 -0.79 2.21 23.49
CA LEU A 349 0.17 3.01 24.26
C LEU A 349 0.01 4.52 24.03
N ARG A 350 -0.60 4.92 22.92
CA ARG A 350 -0.97 6.32 22.60
C ARG A 350 -2.36 6.71 23.13
N GLY A 351 -3.03 5.85 23.90
CA GLY A 351 -4.37 6.09 24.42
C GLY A 351 -5.47 5.98 23.36
N GLN A 352 -5.19 5.32 22.22
CA GLN A 352 -6.17 5.06 21.18
C GLN A 352 -6.75 3.65 21.35
N ALA A 353 -8.04 3.49 21.07
CA ALA A 353 -8.63 2.16 20.98
C ALA A 353 -7.97 1.39 19.82
N PRO A 354 -7.38 0.21 20.05
CA PRO A 354 -6.78 -0.57 18.97
C PRO A 354 -7.81 -0.85 17.87
N ALA A 355 -7.43 -0.58 16.64
CA ALA A 355 -8.24 -0.80 15.46
C ALA A 355 -7.36 -1.32 14.32
N ALA A 356 -7.89 -2.28 13.55
CA ALA A 356 -7.22 -2.69 12.33
C ALA A 356 -7.10 -1.49 11.38
N PRO A 357 -5.95 -1.32 10.70
CA PRO A 357 -5.82 -0.27 9.71
C PRO A 357 -6.89 -0.47 8.62
N PRO A 358 -7.55 0.61 8.16
CA PRO A 358 -8.56 0.50 7.12
C PRO A 358 -7.92 -0.08 5.86
N ARG A 359 -8.62 -1.01 5.21
CA ARG A 359 -8.16 -1.55 3.92
C ARG A 359 -8.35 -0.46 2.86
N PRO A 360 -7.28 -0.03 2.18
CA PRO A 360 -7.41 0.98 1.14
C PRO A 360 -8.36 0.48 0.04
N PHE A 361 -9.23 1.35 -0.47
CA PHE A 361 -10.07 1.03 -1.62
C PHE A 361 -9.21 0.51 -2.78
N SER A 362 -9.57 -0.61 -3.39
CA SER A 362 -8.80 -1.21 -4.47
C SER A 362 -9.71 -1.81 -5.53
N THR A 363 -9.34 -1.60 -6.80
CA THR A 363 -9.89 -2.32 -7.94
C THR A 363 -8.94 -3.44 -8.35
N HIS A 364 -9.50 -4.45 -8.99
CA HIS A 364 -8.74 -5.58 -9.53
C HIS A 364 -9.27 -5.94 -10.92
N ILE A 365 -8.37 -6.10 -11.88
CA ILE A 365 -8.70 -6.55 -13.25
C ILE A 365 -9.33 -7.95 -13.19
N GLY A 366 -8.90 -8.77 -12.24
CA GLY A 366 -9.29 -10.18 -12.13
C GLY A 366 -8.54 -11.06 -13.12
N LYS A 367 -9.21 -12.11 -13.61
CA LYS A 367 -8.67 -13.03 -14.62
C LYS A 367 -8.47 -12.27 -15.94
N LEU A 368 -7.30 -12.47 -16.55
CA LEU A 368 -7.01 -11.90 -17.87
C LEU A 368 -7.85 -12.60 -18.94
N LEU A 369 -8.35 -11.81 -19.89
CA LEU A 369 -8.90 -12.30 -21.14
C LEU A 369 -7.76 -12.78 -22.05
N GLU A 370 -8.13 -13.53 -23.08
CA GLU A 370 -7.22 -13.97 -24.12
C GLU A 370 -6.50 -12.77 -24.76
N GLY A 371 -5.18 -12.89 -24.99
CA GLY A 371 -4.33 -11.83 -25.55
C GLY A 371 -3.93 -10.70 -24.58
N GLU A 372 -4.62 -10.50 -23.45
CA GLU A 372 -4.27 -9.39 -22.53
C GLU A 372 -2.90 -9.57 -21.88
N ILE A 373 -2.43 -10.81 -21.72
CA ILE A 373 -1.10 -11.07 -21.17
C ILE A 373 -0.01 -10.53 -22.10
N ASP A 374 -0.23 -10.54 -23.41
CA ASP A 374 0.75 -10.03 -24.38
C ASP A 374 0.88 -8.50 -24.26
N LYS A 375 -0.21 -7.79 -23.93
CA LYS A 375 -0.18 -6.36 -23.61
C LYS A 375 0.64 -6.01 -22.37
N PHE A 376 0.71 -6.91 -21.40
CA PHE A 376 1.60 -6.73 -20.26
C PHE A 376 3.07 -7.02 -20.60
N MET A 377 3.33 -7.89 -21.59
CA MET A 377 4.67 -8.25 -22.01
C MET A 377 5.36 -7.16 -22.84
N GLU A 378 4.60 -6.27 -23.51
CA GLU A 378 5.15 -5.19 -24.36
C GLU A 378 6.20 -4.30 -23.65
N GLY A 379 6.12 -4.16 -22.32
CA GLY A 379 7.06 -3.38 -21.50
C GLY A 379 8.02 -4.20 -20.63
N ALA A 380 8.07 -5.52 -20.78
CA ALA A 380 8.86 -6.42 -19.93
C ALA A 380 9.88 -7.23 -20.74
N SER A 381 11.03 -7.56 -20.15
CA SER A 381 12.02 -8.40 -20.81
C SER A 381 11.43 -9.79 -21.13
N PRO A 382 11.61 -10.32 -22.36
CA PRO A 382 11.19 -11.68 -22.72
C PRO A 382 12.13 -12.77 -22.18
N ASP A 383 13.24 -12.40 -21.54
CA ASP A 383 14.25 -13.34 -21.06
C ASP A 383 13.68 -14.36 -20.07
N ALA A 384 14.32 -15.52 -20.01
CA ALA A 384 14.01 -16.55 -19.04
C ALA A 384 14.25 -16.05 -17.60
N GLN A 385 13.53 -16.65 -16.65
CA GLN A 385 13.73 -16.37 -15.23
C GLN A 385 15.19 -16.63 -14.83
N GLN A 386 15.79 -15.68 -14.13
CA GLN A 386 17.16 -15.81 -13.65
C GLN A 386 17.23 -16.84 -12.53
N GLN A 387 18.31 -17.62 -12.54
CA GLN A 387 18.66 -18.58 -11.50
C GLN A 387 20.02 -18.19 -10.91
N PRO A 388 20.27 -18.46 -9.61
CA PRO A 388 21.61 -18.32 -9.04
C PRO A 388 22.63 -19.16 -9.81
N ALA A 389 23.86 -18.65 -9.94
CA ALA A 389 24.92 -19.36 -10.67
C ALA A 389 25.34 -20.68 -9.99
N GLU A 390 25.18 -20.76 -8.67
CA GLU A 390 25.52 -21.93 -7.85
C GLU A 390 24.33 -22.38 -6.99
N GLY A 391 24.20 -23.68 -6.78
CA GLY A 391 23.13 -24.27 -5.98
C GLY A 391 23.16 -23.76 -4.53
N GLY A 392 22.16 -22.98 -4.13
CA GLY A 392 22.04 -22.40 -2.78
C GLY A 392 22.44 -20.92 -2.68
N ALA A 393 23.16 -20.39 -3.67
CA ALA A 393 23.51 -18.97 -3.74
C ALA A 393 22.28 -18.06 -3.99
N GLY A 394 22.44 -16.76 -3.75
CA GLY A 394 21.47 -15.73 -4.18
C GLY A 394 21.75 -15.26 -5.61
N LEU A 395 20.88 -14.41 -6.15
CA LEU A 395 21.19 -13.69 -7.38
C LEU A 395 22.26 -12.63 -7.08
N THR A 396 23.23 -12.47 -7.99
CA THR A 396 24.09 -11.28 -8.00
C THR A 396 23.26 -10.02 -8.29
N GLU A 397 23.78 -8.84 -8.00
CA GLU A 397 23.05 -7.59 -8.32
C GLU A 397 22.76 -7.46 -9.83
N VAL A 398 23.66 -7.95 -10.69
CA VAL A 398 23.46 -7.98 -12.15
C VAL A 398 22.33 -8.93 -12.55
N GLN A 399 22.32 -10.15 -12.00
CA GLN A 399 21.22 -11.10 -12.24
C GLN A 399 19.90 -10.56 -11.68
N ALA A 400 19.92 -9.94 -10.50
CA ALA A 400 18.73 -9.35 -9.89
C ALA A 400 18.16 -8.21 -10.73
N ARG A 401 19.01 -7.38 -11.37
CA ARG A 401 18.58 -6.36 -12.33
C ARG A 401 17.90 -6.97 -13.55
N SER A 402 18.51 -7.98 -14.15
CA SER A 402 17.93 -8.71 -15.29
C SER A 402 16.59 -9.37 -14.92
N GLU A 403 16.49 -9.96 -13.73
CA GLU A 403 15.23 -10.54 -13.24
C GLU A 403 14.18 -9.47 -12.92
N ALA A 404 14.59 -8.30 -12.45
CA ALA A 404 13.66 -7.23 -12.10
C ALA A 404 12.97 -6.63 -13.35
N ILE A 405 13.68 -6.48 -14.47
CA ILE A 405 13.11 -5.98 -15.74
C ILE A 405 12.15 -6.98 -16.41
N ARG A 406 12.04 -8.21 -15.89
CA ARG A 406 10.99 -9.17 -16.27
C ARG A 406 9.60 -8.81 -15.70
N CYS A 407 9.51 -7.83 -14.80
CA CYS A 407 8.24 -7.46 -14.20
C CYS A 407 7.26 -6.84 -15.19
N LEU A 408 6.01 -7.27 -15.11
CA LEU A 408 4.91 -6.75 -15.95
C LEU A 408 4.36 -5.40 -15.47
N HIS A 409 4.86 -4.86 -14.34
CA HIS A 409 4.43 -3.59 -13.76
C HIS A 409 2.90 -3.44 -13.62
N CYS A 410 2.21 -4.50 -13.18
CA CYS A 410 0.74 -4.54 -13.10
C CYS A 410 0.14 -3.59 -12.04
N ASP A 411 0.94 -2.93 -11.20
CA ASP A 411 0.46 -2.05 -10.15
C ASP A 411 0.05 -0.66 -10.66
N CYS A 412 -0.64 0.09 -9.81
CA CYS A 412 -0.91 1.50 -10.06
C CYS A 412 0.27 2.37 -9.61
N ARG A 413 0.88 3.10 -10.56
CA ARG A 413 1.98 4.04 -10.30
C ARG A 413 1.58 5.26 -9.47
N LYS A 414 0.27 5.48 -9.26
CA LYS A 414 -0.30 6.56 -8.42
C LYS A 414 -1.07 6.00 -7.22
N ALA A 415 -0.74 4.80 -6.75
CA ALA A 415 -1.50 4.13 -5.69
C ALA A 415 -1.67 4.99 -4.42
N ASP A 416 -0.65 5.74 -4.02
CA ASP A 416 -0.63 6.47 -2.75
C ASP A 416 -1.41 7.80 -2.77
N ASN A 417 -1.69 8.35 -3.96
CA ASN A 417 -2.36 9.66 -4.11
C ASN A 417 -3.36 9.72 -5.29
N CYS A 418 -3.92 8.58 -5.68
CA CYS A 418 -5.01 8.52 -6.66
C CYS A 418 -6.29 9.10 -6.06
N LYS A 419 -6.71 10.29 -6.52
CA LYS A 419 -7.91 10.98 -6.03
C LYS A 419 -9.17 10.14 -6.23
N LEU A 420 -9.26 9.37 -7.32
CA LEU A 420 -10.40 8.47 -7.55
C LEU A 420 -10.53 7.42 -6.45
N ARG A 421 -9.42 6.81 -6.02
CA ARG A 421 -9.44 5.83 -4.92
C ARG A 421 -9.81 6.47 -3.60
N ASN A 422 -9.23 7.64 -3.30
CA ASN A 422 -9.47 8.35 -2.05
C ASN A 422 -10.95 8.73 -1.92
N TRP A 423 -11.53 9.29 -2.98
CA TRP A 423 -12.96 9.62 -2.99
C TRP A 423 -13.85 8.38 -3.02
N ALA A 424 -13.48 7.33 -3.76
CA ALA A 424 -14.22 6.08 -3.72
C ALA A 424 -14.28 5.49 -2.30
N GLN A 425 -13.19 5.57 -1.55
CA GLN A 425 -13.15 5.16 -0.14
C GLN A 425 -14.01 6.09 0.74
N ALA A 426 -13.86 7.40 0.62
CA ALA A 426 -14.57 8.37 1.45
C ALA A 426 -16.11 8.35 1.28
N TYR A 427 -16.60 7.90 0.12
CA TYR A 427 -18.03 7.80 -0.21
C TYR A 427 -18.54 6.36 -0.27
N ASP A 428 -17.76 5.38 0.25
CA ASP A 428 -18.10 3.95 0.26
C ASP A 428 -18.55 3.40 -1.11
N ALA A 429 -17.94 3.92 -2.18
CA ALA A 429 -18.26 3.55 -3.55
C ALA A 429 -17.88 2.09 -3.83
N LYS A 430 -18.70 1.40 -4.62
CA LYS A 430 -18.46 0.01 -5.02
C LYS A 430 -17.89 -0.04 -6.44
N ALA A 431 -16.66 -0.51 -6.60
CA ALA A 431 -16.00 -0.67 -7.91
C ALA A 431 -16.82 -1.47 -8.94
N ARG A 432 -17.66 -2.39 -8.47
CA ARG A 432 -18.53 -3.26 -9.30
C ARG A 432 -20.02 -3.03 -9.01
N ALA A 433 -20.41 -1.79 -8.71
CA ALA A 433 -21.82 -1.43 -8.53
C ALA A 433 -22.65 -1.77 -9.78
N TYR A 434 -22.07 -1.55 -10.96
CA TYR A 434 -22.66 -1.85 -12.27
C TYR A 434 -22.02 -3.10 -12.88
N LYS A 435 -22.85 -4.06 -13.27
CA LYS A 435 -22.41 -5.33 -13.89
C LYS A 435 -22.34 -5.17 -15.41
N LEU A 436 -21.35 -4.43 -15.88
CA LEU A 436 -21.05 -4.31 -17.31
C LEU A 436 -20.03 -5.38 -17.72
N PRO A 437 -20.04 -5.84 -18.98
CA PRO A 437 -18.90 -6.59 -19.53
C PRO A 437 -17.62 -5.79 -19.33
N ARG A 438 -16.58 -6.43 -18.80
CA ARG A 438 -15.30 -5.76 -18.56
C ARG A 438 -14.65 -5.43 -19.92
N PRO A 439 -14.26 -4.17 -20.18
CA PRO A 439 -13.47 -3.84 -21.37
C PRO A 439 -12.13 -4.60 -21.37
N PRO A 440 -11.55 -4.88 -22.55
CA PRO A 440 -10.22 -5.49 -22.62
C PRO A 440 -9.16 -4.53 -22.06
N TYR A 441 -8.13 -5.09 -21.44
CA TYR A 441 -6.94 -4.36 -21.05
C TYR A 441 -6.16 -3.96 -22.30
N LEU A 442 -5.96 -2.65 -22.47
CA LEU A 442 -5.38 -2.08 -23.69
C LEU A 442 -3.85 -1.94 -23.65
N GLY A 443 -3.19 -2.32 -22.56
CA GLY A 443 -1.76 -2.13 -22.38
C GLY A 443 -1.40 -0.74 -21.85
N CYS A 444 -0.10 -0.51 -21.72
CA CYS A 444 0.49 0.78 -21.37
C CYS A 444 1.24 1.32 -22.59
N GLU A 445 1.03 2.58 -22.93
CA GLU A 445 1.86 3.30 -23.88
C GLU A 445 3.12 3.79 -23.17
N THR A 446 4.29 3.35 -23.63
CA THR A 446 5.58 3.60 -22.99
C THR A 446 6.61 4.24 -23.91
N ARG A 447 6.24 4.67 -25.12
CA ARG A 447 7.19 5.25 -26.10
C ARG A 447 7.67 6.66 -25.73
N HIS A 448 6.95 7.39 -24.88
CA HIS A 448 7.43 8.68 -24.36
C HIS A 448 8.64 8.48 -23.44
N PRO A 449 9.70 9.32 -23.49
CA PRO A 449 10.90 9.17 -22.67
C PRO A 449 10.60 9.11 -21.16
N ASP A 450 9.80 10.04 -20.65
CA ASP A 450 9.55 10.19 -19.20
C ASP A 450 8.17 9.75 -18.70
N VAL A 451 7.20 9.50 -19.58
CA VAL A 451 5.79 9.31 -19.20
C VAL A 451 5.27 7.96 -19.69
N ILE A 452 4.38 7.37 -18.90
CA ILE A 452 3.58 6.20 -19.25
C ILE A 452 2.12 6.63 -19.26
N TYR A 453 1.39 6.17 -20.29
CA TYR A 453 -0.06 6.32 -20.35
C TYR A 453 -0.74 4.95 -20.31
N GLU A 454 -1.59 4.73 -19.31
CA GLU A 454 -2.38 3.52 -19.13
C GLU A 454 -3.88 3.85 -19.27
N PRO A 455 -4.47 3.69 -20.46
CA PRO A 455 -5.85 4.09 -20.76
C PRO A 455 -6.89 3.38 -19.88
N GLY A 456 -6.64 2.16 -19.42
CA GLY A 456 -7.54 1.43 -18.52
C GLY A 456 -7.77 2.12 -17.17
N LYS A 457 -6.90 3.05 -16.78
CA LYS A 457 -7.01 3.85 -15.55
C LYS A 457 -7.60 5.25 -15.79
N CYS A 458 -7.89 5.62 -17.04
CA CYS A 458 -8.32 6.95 -17.44
C CYS A 458 -9.82 7.15 -17.20
N ILE A 459 -10.18 8.23 -16.50
CA ILE A 459 -11.59 8.63 -16.29
C ILE A 459 -12.08 9.64 -17.34
N LYS A 460 -11.34 9.81 -18.45
CA LYS A 460 -11.71 10.66 -19.59
C LYS A 460 -12.04 12.12 -19.17
N CYS A 461 -11.34 12.64 -18.15
CA CYS A 461 -11.68 13.92 -17.54
C CYS A 461 -11.36 15.15 -18.39
N GLY A 462 -10.51 15.02 -19.42
CA GLY A 462 -10.13 16.11 -20.33
C GLY A 462 -9.00 17.01 -19.85
N LEU A 463 -8.51 16.87 -18.61
CA LEU A 463 -7.47 17.77 -18.06
C LEU A 463 -6.19 17.77 -18.91
N CYS A 464 -5.68 16.61 -19.30
CA CYS A 464 -4.48 16.51 -20.12
C CYS A 464 -4.66 17.05 -21.54
N VAL A 465 -5.90 17.00 -22.08
CA VAL A 465 -6.25 17.60 -23.38
C VAL A 465 -6.17 19.11 -23.28
N ALA A 466 -6.80 19.69 -22.25
CA ALA A 466 -6.76 21.13 -22.01
C ALA A 466 -5.33 21.63 -21.74
N ILE A 467 -4.54 20.89 -20.97
CA ILE A 467 -3.14 21.24 -20.68
C ILE A 467 -2.28 21.21 -21.93
N ALA A 468 -2.37 20.15 -22.74
CA ALA A 468 -1.62 20.06 -23.99
C ALA A 468 -2.01 21.17 -24.97
N ALA A 469 -3.31 21.47 -25.08
CA ALA A 469 -3.81 22.56 -25.92
C ALA A 469 -3.30 23.95 -25.47
N ASP A 470 -3.34 24.24 -24.17
CA ASP A 470 -2.85 25.51 -23.62
C ASP A 470 -1.33 25.67 -23.79
N ALA A 471 -0.60 24.56 -23.82
CA ALA A 471 0.83 24.53 -24.11
C ALA A 471 1.16 24.63 -25.62
N GLY A 472 0.14 24.66 -26.49
CA GLY A 472 0.32 24.73 -27.94
C GLY A 472 0.88 23.45 -28.56
N GLU A 473 0.73 22.29 -27.89
CA GLU A 473 1.21 21.01 -28.40
C GLU A 473 0.48 20.64 -29.69
N GLN A 474 1.23 20.28 -30.72
CA GLN A 474 0.70 19.71 -31.95
C GLN A 474 1.40 18.37 -32.23
N PRO A 475 0.65 17.25 -32.24
CA PRO A 475 -0.82 17.18 -32.29
C PRO A 475 -1.55 17.34 -30.94
N GLY A 476 -0.85 17.22 -29.80
CA GLY A 476 -1.48 17.20 -28.47
C GLY A 476 -2.28 15.91 -28.19
N LEU A 477 -2.95 15.88 -27.03
CA LEU A 477 -3.90 14.81 -26.68
C LEU A 477 -5.32 15.21 -27.05
N SER A 478 -6.17 14.24 -27.42
CA SER A 478 -7.57 14.49 -27.75
C SER A 478 -8.50 13.34 -27.36
N PHE A 479 -9.81 13.58 -27.40
CA PHE A 479 -10.82 12.54 -27.36
C PHE A 479 -10.89 11.86 -28.73
N THR A 480 -10.63 10.56 -28.75
CA THR A 480 -10.65 9.72 -29.95
C THR A 480 -11.75 8.67 -29.83
N GLY A 481 -12.33 8.23 -30.96
CA GLY A 481 -13.47 7.30 -30.96
C GLY A 481 -14.83 8.00 -30.78
N ARG A 482 -15.92 7.22 -30.73
CA ARG A 482 -17.30 7.68 -30.51
C ARG A 482 -18.07 6.67 -29.64
N GLY A 483 -19.11 7.13 -28.94
CA GLY A 483 -19.93 6.26 -28.09
C GLY A 483 -19.13 5.61 -26.95
N PHE A 484 -19.28 4.30 -26.77
CA PHE A 484 -18.58 3.54 -25.75
C PHE A 484 -17.06 3.39 -26.01
N ASP A 485 -16.62 3.66 -27.25
CA ASP A 485 -15.22 3.56 -27.65
C ASP A 485 -14.41 4.86 -27.41
N VAL A 486 -15.05 5.90 -26.84
CA VAL A 486 -14.36 7.16 -26.55
C VAL A 486 -13.23 6.95 -25.57
N ARG A 487 -12.03 7.42 -25.94
CA ARG A 487 -10.82 7.38 -25.11
C ARG A 487 -9.98 8.62 -25.31
N ILE A 488 -9.17 8.96 -24.31
CA ILE A 488 -8.07 9.91 -24.53
C ILE A 488 -6.95 9.20 -25.28
N GLY A 489 -6.42 9.83 -26.31
CA GLY A 489 -5.31 9.33 -27.10
C GLY A 489 -4.66 10.42 -27.94
N VAL A 490 -3.63 10.04 -28.68
CA VAL A 490 -2.97 10.91 -29.66
C VAL A 490 -3.71 10.76 -31.00
N PRO A 491 -4.11 11.86 -31.66
CA PRO A 491 -4.78 11.78 -32.95
C PRO A 491 -3.80 11.35 -34.06
N PHE A 492 -4.36 10.95 -35.20
CA PHE A 492 -3.61 10.59 -36.43
C PHE A 492 -2.55 9.48 -36.30
N GLY A 493 -2.55 8.72 -35.20
CA GLY A 493 -1.62 7.60 -35.00
C GLY A 493 -0.21 8.02 -34.58
N GLU A 494 -0.02 9.30 -34.22
CA GLU A 494 1.25 9.80 -33.69
C GLU A 494 1.57 9.25 -32.30
N SER A 495 2.80 9.45 -31.83
CA SER A 495 3.24 8.92 -30.55
C SER A 495 2.90 9.83 -29.38
N LEU A 496 2.88 9.29 -28.16
CA LEU A 496 2.72 10.10 -26.95
C LEU A 496 3.86 11.11 -26.79
N ALA A 497 5.06 10.79 -27.28
CA ALA A 497 6.21 11.69 -27.27
C ALA A 497 5.97 12.92 -28.18
N ASP A 498 5.31 12.73 -29.31
CA ASP A 498 4.97 13.82 -30.23
C ASP A 498 3.85 14.70 -29.67
N ALA A 499 2.94 14.11 -28.90
CA ALA A 499 1.79 14.78 -28.31
C ALA A 499 2.09 15.62 -27.06
N LEU A 500 3.17 15.32 -26.34
CA LEU A 500 3.50 15.91 -25.05
C LEU A 500 4.99 16.29 -24.97
N LYS A 501 5.42 17.27 -25.77
CA LYS A 501 6.84 17.67 -25.83
C LYS A 501 7.26 18.52 -24.64
N THR A 502 6.39 19.43 -24.20
CA THR A 502 6.68 20.42 -23.14
C THR A 502 5.72 20.30 -21.96
N SER A 503 4.52 19.77 -22.18
CA SER A 503 3.43 19.72 -21.21
C SER A 503 3.29 18.38 -20.45
N ALA A 504 4.21 17.45 -20.68
CA ALA A 504 4.18 16.10 -20.12
C ALA A 504 4.06 16.08 -18.59
N ALA A 505 4.91 16.85 -17.90
CA ALA A 505 4.93 16.92 -16.44
C ALA A 505 3.62 17.50 -15.86
N ASP A 506 3.11 18.57 -16.46
CA ASP A 506 1.85 19.19 -16.07
C ASP A 506 0.67 18.24 -16.25
N CYS A 507 0.63 17.50 -17.36
CA CYS A 507 -0.39 16.47 -17.61
C CYS A 507 -0.36 15.35 -16.56
N VAL A 508 0.82 14.86 -16.19
CA VAL A 508 0.99 13.83 -15.14
C VAL A 508 0.55 14.35 -13.77
N ASN A 509 0.95 15.57 -13.42
CA ASN A 509 0.59 16.20 -12.15
C ASN A 509 -0.91 16.45 -12.04
N ALA A 510 -1.55 16.89 -13.12
CA ALA A 510 -2.99 17.13 -13.19
C ALA A 510 -3.84 15.86 -13.22
N CYS A 511 -3.29 14.73 -13.72
CA CYS A 511 -4.04 13.49 -13.83
C CYS A 511 -4.58 13.05 -12.45
N PRO A 512 -5.90 12.94 -12.23
CA PRO A 512 -6.45 12.60 -10.91
C PRO A 512 -6.34 11.10 -10.58
N THR A 513 -5.95 10.28 -11.56
CA THR A 513 -5.78 8.83 -11.45
C THR A 513 -4.36 8.41 -11.80
N GLY A 514 -4.10 7.10 -11.85
CA GLY A 514 -2.83 6.56 -12.34
C GLY A 514 -2.76 6.37 -13.86
N ALA A 515 -3.60 7.07 -14.63
CA ALA A 515 -3.61 6.93 -16.09
C ALA A 515 -2.36 7.55 -16.75
N LEU A 516 -1.94 8.73 -16.30
CA LEU A 516 -0.66 9.33 -16.69
C LEU A 516 0.25 9.33 -15.47
N ALA A 517 1.45 8.79 -15.62
CA ALA A 517 2.45 8.70 -14.56
C ALA A 517 3.85 8.84 -15.14
N PHE A 518 4.80 9.32 -14.33
CA PHE A 518 6.21 9.27 -14.69
C PHE A 518 6.71 7.82 -14.74
N LYS A 519 7.67 7.58 -15.64
CA LYS A 519 8.53 6.40 -15.61
C LYS A 519 9.41 6.42 -14.37
N ASP A 520 9.92 5.26 -14.03
CA ASP A 520 10.80 5.11 -12.88
C ASP A 520 12.14 5.79 -13.15
N GLY A 521 12.56 6.66 -12.23
CA GLY A 521 13.79 7.45 -12.38
C GLY A 521 13.65 8.76 -13.15
N ALA A 522 12.51 9.02 -13.81
CA ALA A 522 12.21 10.31 -14.42
C ALA A 522 11.73 11.30 -13.35
N ARG A 523 12.66 12.10 -12.81
CA ARG A 523 12.39 13.29 -11.99
C ARG A 523 13.49 14.32 -12.12
#